data_AF-A0A8X8XWU5-F1
#
_entry.id   AF-A0A8X8XWU5-F1
#
_cell.length_a   1.000
_cell.length_b   1.000
_cell.length_c   1.000
_cell.angle_alpha   90.00
_cell.angle_beta   90.00
_cell.angle_gamma   90.00
#
_symmetry.space_group_name_H-M   'P 1'
#
loop_
_entity.id
_entity.type
_entity.pdbx_description
1 polymer ?
#
loop_
_entity_poly.entity_id
_entity_poly.type
_entity_poly.pdbx_seq_one_letter_code
_entity_poly.pdbx_strand_id
1 'polypeptide(L)'
;MLKRLAGSGSGARKGRRSIRLAMDLNPFRLCSGLKFLGYFMVGLVLGLIAVSYYAVVILTLGPDLLHGGFTSLFSILLVAIFHVLLVLLAWSYLMAVFRDPGAVPPNWKLLPQQDAAETSSSVELNATAIPQFCNRCQNGKPPRCHHCSVCERCVLKMDHHCIWVVNCVGARNYKFFLLFLIPSLIAVLNLAFVLSLLCFVVMHISLLLSNTTSVEVHEKKKGMPWKYDLGWRKNIEQVFGTRKVLWLFPVFSKEDLERVPALQGLDYPTRPDIINCERESEQNISGKGCELKVSENHMAVNDL
;
A
#
# COMPACT_ATOMS: atom_id res chain seq x y z
N MET A 1 -3.99 -62.47 -60.64
CA MET A 1 -2.80 -63.21 -61.11
C MET A 1 -1.60 -62.85 -60.22
N LEU A 2 -1.42 -63.71 -59.21
CA LEU A 2 -0.30 -63.99 -58.29
C LEU A 2 1.08 -63.24 -58.32
N LYS A 3 1.64 -63.18 -57.08
CA LYS A 3 3.05 -63.05 -56.59
C LYS A 3 3.44 -61.62 -56.13
N ARG A 4 4.06 -61.40 -54.95
CA ARG A 4 4.78 -62.26 -53.99
C ARG A 4 4.94 -61.57 -52.61
N LEU A 5 5.21 -62.41 -51.61
CA LEU A 5 5.33 -62.17 -50.16
C LEU A 5 6.77 -61.92 -49.66
N ALA A 6 6.83 -61.49 -48.38
CA ALA A 6 7.88 -61.68 -47.34
C ALA A 6 9.11 -60.75 -47.37
N GLY A 7 9.68 -60.27 -46.25
CA GLY A 7 9.48 -60.52 -44.81
C GLY A 7 10.34 -59.54 -43.97
N SER A 8 9.94 -59.28 -42.71
CA SER A 8 10.63 -59.65 -41.46
C SER A 8 11.63 -58.61 -40.89
N GLY A 9 11.45 -58.27 -39.61
CA GLY A 9 12.41 -57.47 -38.82
C GLY A 9 11.88 -57.00 -37.46
N SER A 10 12.02 -57.86 -36.44
CA SER A 10 11.76 -57.63 -35.01
C SER A 10 12.40 -56.36 -34.42
N GLY A 11 11.77 -55.76 -33.40
CA GLY A 11 12.45 -54.75 -32.58
C GLY A 11 11.57 -54.11 -31.51
N ALA A 12 11.62 -54.67 -30.30
CA ALA A 12 11.04 -54.17 -29.06
C ALA A 12 11.14 -52.64 -28.84
N ARG A 13 10.11 -52.05 -28.22
CA ARG A 13 10.31 -51.05 -27.16
C ARG A 13 9.07 -50.85 -26.29
N LYS A 14 9.12 -51.54 -25.15
CA LYS A 14 8.73 -51.14 -23.80
C LYS A 14 7.87 -49.87 -23.69
N GLY A 15 6.70 -50.08 -23.09
CA GLY A 15 5.86 -49.04 -22.54
C GLY A 15 6.65 -48.02 -21.74
N ARG A 16 6.29 -46.76 -21.95
CA ARG A 16 6.61 -45.67 -21.05
C ARG A 16 5.27 -45.02 -20.71
N ARG A 17 4.56 -45.62 -19.74
CA ARG A 17 3.57 -44.90 -18.93
C ARG A 17 4.35 -43.79 -18.22
N SER A 18 4.50 -42.65 -18.90
CA SER A 18 4.95 -41.43 -18.27
C SER A 18 3.78 -40.95 -17.44
N ILE A 19 3.89 -41.19 -16.14
CA ILE A 19 3.16 -40.49 -15.09
C ILE A 19 3.54 -39.01 -15.26
N ARG A 20 2.82 -38.29 -16.13
CA ARG A 20 2.61 -36.86 -15.95
C ARG A 20 1.39 -36.76 -15.06
N LEU A 21 1.61 -36.70 -13.75
CA LEU A 21 0.79 -35.86 -12.90
C LEU A 21 1.02 -34.41 -13.37
N ALA A 22 0.48 -34.08 -14.54
CA ALA A 22 0.21 -32.70 -14.84
C ALA A 22 -0.98 -32.36 -13.94
N MET A 23 -0.75 -31.47 -12.99
CA MET A 23 -1.84 -30.73 -12.38
C MET A 23 -2.58 -30.04 -13.52
N ASP A 24 -3.63 -30.68 -14.02
CA ASP A 24 -4.68 -30.06 -14.83
C ASP A 24 -5.43 -29.07 -13.92
N LEU A 25 -4.74 -27.99 -13.55
CA LEU A 25 -5.37 -26.77 -13.10
C LEU A 25 -6.12 -26.21 -14.30
N ASN A 26 -7.35 -26.71 -14.48
CA ASN A 26 -8.29 -26.17 -15.45
C ASN A 26 -8.38 -24.65 -15.24
N PRO A 27 -7.95 -23.81 -16.21
CA PRO A 27 -8.07 -22.35 -16.10
C PRO A 27 -9.53 -21.91 -15.87
N PHE A 28 -10.47 -22.75 -16.30
CA PHE A 28 -11.90 -22.57 -16.14
C PHE A 28 -12.40 -22.73 -14.69
N ARG A 29 -11.73 -23.51 -13.82
CA ARG A 29 -12.03 -23.54 -12.37
C ARG A 29 -11.44 -22.34 -11.62
N LEU A 30 -10.40 -21.71 -12.18
CA LEU A 30 -9.84 -20.45 -11.69
C LEU A 30 -10.80 -19.27 -11.89
N CYS A 31 -11.71 -19.34 -12.87
CA CYS A 31 -12.70 -18.28 -13.16
C CYS A 31 -13.80 -18.13 -12.08
N SER A 32 -14.13 -19.19 -11.33
CA SER A 32 -15.04 -19.07 -10.18
C SER A 32 -14.35 -18.38 -8.98
N GLY A 33 -13.07 -18.73 -8.75
CA GLY A 33 -12.24 -18.05 -7.74
C GLY A 33 -11.97 -16.58 -8.07
N LEU A 34 -11.83 -16.23 -9.35
CA LEU A 34 -11.62 -14.84 -9.77
C LEU A 34 -12.86 -13.95 -9.52
N LYS A 35 -14.07 -14.51 -9.64
CA LYS A 35 -15.32 -13.81 -9.28
C LYS A 35 -15.43 -13.61 -7.77
N PHE A 36 -15.12 -14.64 -6.97
CA PHE A 36 -15.07 -14.54 -5.52
C PHE A 36 -14.05 -13.50 -5.06
N LEU A 37 -12.84 -13.53 -5.64
CA LEU A 37 -11.80 -12.54 -5.40
C LEU A 37 -12.28 -11.13 -5.78
N GLY A 38 -12.99 -10.99 -6.91
CA GLY A 38 -13.60 -9.73 -7.32
C GLY A 38 -14.59 -9.18 -6.28
N TYR A 39 -15.56 -9.98 -5.83
CA TYR A 39 -16.51 -9.55 -4.80
C TYR A 39 -15.84 -9.20 -3.47
N PHE A 40 -14.81 -9.94 -3.08
CA PHE A 40 -13.99 -9.60 -1.92
C PHE A 40 -13.32 -8.23 -2.09
N MET A 41 -12.75 -7.92 -3.26
CA MET A 41 -12.13 -6.63 -3.53
C MET A 41 -13.14 -5.48 -3.49
N VAL A 42 -14.36 -5.67 -4.01
CA VAL A 42 -15.44 -4.68 -3.88
C VAL A 42 -15.80 -4.46 -2.42
N GLY A 43 -15.95 -5.53 -1.64
CA GLY A 43 -16.20 -5.47 -0.20
C GLY A 43 -15.10 -4.71 0.55
N LEU A 44 -13.83 -4.93 0.18
CA LEU A 44 -12.69 -4.21 0.74
C LEU A 44 -12.77 -2.70 0.45
N VAL A 45 -13.07 -2.30 -0.79
CA VAL A 45 -13.22 -0.89 -1.15
C VAL A 45 -14.35 -0.24 -0.34
N LEU A 46 -15.51 -0.90 -0.23
CA LEU A 46 -16.63 -0.40 0.58
C LEU A 46 -16.28 -0.33 2.06
N GLY A 47 -15.53 -1.31 2.58
CA GLY A 47 -15.03 -1.31 3.96
C GLY A 47 -14.09 -0.14 4.24
N LEU A 48 -13.16 0.17 3.32
CA LEU A 48 -12.27 1.34 3.44
C LEU A 48 -13.05 2.66 3.42
N ILE A 49 -14.05 2.77 2.54
CA ILE A 49 -14.97 3.91 2.49
C ILE A 49 -15.71 4.07 3.83
N ALA A 50 -16.24 2.98 4.40
CA ALA A 50 -16.96 3.03 5.67
C ALA A 50 -16.05 3.41 6.85
N VAL A 51 -14.86 2.83 6.94
CA VAL A 51 -13.89 3.14 8.00
C VAL A 51 -13.42 4.59 7.90
N SER A 52 -13.12 5.07 6.69
CA SER A 52 -12.72 6.47 6.49
C SER A 52 -13.85 7.45 6.85
N TYR A 53 -15.10 7.14 6.50
CA TYR A 53 -16.26 7.93 6.91
C TYR A 53 -16.37 8.00 8.44
N TYR A 54 -16.31 6.85 9.11
CA TYR A 54 -16.39 6.77 10.56
C TYR A 54 -15.26 7.57 11.23
N ALA A 55 -14.02 7.40 10.76
CA ALA A 55 -12.88 8.13 11.30
C ALA A 55 -13.02 9.65 11.15
N VAL A 56 -13.30 10.14 9.93
CA VAL A 56 -13.34 11.59 9.65
C VAL A 56 -14.58 12.25 10.27
N VAL A 57 -15.77 11.69 10.02
CA VAL A 57 -17.03 12.36 10.40
C VAL A 57 -17.36 12.13 11.86
N ILE A 58 -17.21 10.90 12.36
CA ILE A 58 -17.65 10.57 13.72
C ILE A 58 -16.55 10.85 14.74
N LEU A 59 -15.33 10.35 14.52
CA LEU A 59 -14.26 10.48 15.51
C LEU A 59 -13.58 11.86 15.49
N THR A 60 -13.28 12.40 14.31
CA THR A 60 -12.54 13.67 14.19
C THR A 60 -13.46 14.88 14.27
N LEU A 61 -14.49 14.96 13.44
CA LEU A 61 -15.32 16.17 13.31
C LEU A 61 -16.57 16.16 14.23
N GLY A 62 -17.03 14.98 14.65
CA GLY A 62 -18.20 14.79 15.50
C GLY A 62 -18.13 15.54 16.83
N PRO A 63 -17.02 15.46 17.61
CA PRO A 63 -16.89 16.20 18.86
C PRO A 63 -17.03 17.71 18.69
N ASP A 64 -16.42 18.28 17.64
CA ASP A 64 -16.48 19.72 17.38
C ASP A 64 -17.89 20.19 16.96
N LEU A 65 -18.63 19.33 16.24
CA LEU A 65 -20.02 19.58 15.88
C LEU A 65 -20.95 19.61 17.10
N LEU A 66 -20.69 18.76 18.10
CA LEU A 66 -21.52 18.65 19.31
C LEU A 66 -21.22 19.75 20.33
N HIS A 67 -19.98 20.22 20.44
CA HIS A 67 -19.61 21.29 21.39
C HIS A 67 -20.07 22.70 20.94
N GLY A 68 -20.37 22.90 19.65
CA GLY A 68 -20.85 24.17 19.11
C GLY A 68 -19.76 25.26 18.99
N GLY A 69 -20.16 26.48 18.61
CA GLY A 69 -19.27 27.64 18.46
C GLY A 69 -18.64 27.80 17.06
N PHE A 70 -17.63 28.66 16.92
CA PHE A 70 -17.00 28.95 15.61
C PHE A 70 -16.30 27.73 15.00
N THR A 71 -15.77 26.84 15.83
CA THR A 71 -15.19 25.55 15.41
C THR A 71 -16.24 24.66 14.74
N SER A 72 -17.48 24.65 15.24
CA SER A 72 -18.56 23.87 14.63
C SER A 72 -18.92 24.35 13.21
N LEU A 73 -18.85 25.65 12.91
CA LEU A 73 -19.09 26.17 11.55
C LEU A 73 -18.03 25.67 10.56
N PHE A 74 -16.77 25.66 10.99
CA PHE A 74 -15.67 25.11 10.19
C PHE A 74 -15.83 23.59 10.00
N SER A 75 -16.19 22.85 11.05
CA SER A 75 -16.44 21.41 10.97
C SER A 75 -17.64 21.08 10.07
N ILE A 76 -18.71 21.89 10.07
CA ILE A 76 -19.82 21.75 9.12
C ILE A 76 -19.34 21.90 7.67
N LEU A 77 -18.53 22.93 7.38
CA LEU A 77 -17.98 23.14 6.04
C LEU A 77 -17.11 21.95 5.61
N LEU A 78 -16.22 21.47 6.48
CA LEU A 78 -15.37 20.32 6.20
C LEU A 78 -16.18 19.04 5.97
N VAL A 79 -17.20 18.79 6.80
CA VAL A 79 -18.12 17.66 6.63
C VAL A 79 -18.83 17.77 5.28
N ALA A 80 -19.33 18.94 4.90
CA ALA A 80 -20.00 19.15 3.62
C ALA A 80 -19.07 18.85 2.44
N ILE A 81 -17.84 19.37 2.46
CA ILE A 81 -16.82 19.09 1.43
C ILE A 81 -16.51 17.58 1.37
N PHE A 82 -16.30 16.96 2.53
CA PHE A 82 -16.02 15.52 2.62
C PHE A 82 -17.15 14.69 2.01
N HIS A 83 -18.41 15.02 2.30
CA HIS A 83 -19.56 14.32 1.74
C HIS A 83 -19.67 14.49 0.23
N VAL A 84 -19.42 15.69 -0.30
CA VAL A 84 -19.40 15.92 -1.76
C VAL A 84 -18.33 15.04 -2.43
N LEU A 85 -17.12 15.04 -1.88
CA LEU A 85 -16.02 14.20 -2.39
C LEU A 85 -16.34 12.71 -2.29
N LEU A 86 -16.93 12.28 -1.18
CA LEU A 86 -17.35 10.90 -0.94
C LEU A 86 -18.41 10.45 -1.95
N VAL A 87 -19.42 11.28 -2.19
CA VAL A 87 -20.46 11.01 -3.19
C VAL A 87 -19.85 10.91 -4.58
N LEU A 88 -18.93 11.82 -4.96
CA LEU A 88 -18.24 11.75 -6.25
C LEU A 88 -17.38 10.48 -6.38
N LEU A 89 -16.65 10.10 -5.33
CA LEU A 89 -15.86 8.87 -5.29
C LEU A 89 -16.76 7.63 -5.43
N ALA A 90 -17.81 7.54 -4.61
CA ALA A 90 -18.73 6.41 -4.64
C ALA A 90 -19.45 6.32 -5.99
N TRP A 91 -19.96 7.44 -6.51
CA TRP A 91 -20.64 7.48 -7.80
C TRP A 91 -19.72 7.06 -8.96
N SER A 92 -18.49 7.57 -9.01
CA SER A 92 -17.52 7.19 -10.04
C SER A 92 -17.14 5.71 -9.95
N TYR A 93 -16.95 5.18 -8.74
CA TYR A 93 -16.70 3.75 -8.52
C TYR A 93 -17.87 2.88 -8.99
N LEU A 94 -19.10 3.19 -8.57
CA LEU A 94 -20.31 2.48 -9.00
C LEU A 94 -20.46 2.52 -10.52
N MET A 95 -20.21 3.66 -11.16
CA MET A 95 -20.23 3.77 -12.61
C MET A 95 -19.12 2.97 -13.29
N ALA A 96 -17.93 2.85 -12.71
CA ALA A 96 -16.87 1.98 -13.24
C ALA A 96 -17.22 0.49 -13.13
N VAL A 97 -17.86 0.09 -12.02
CA VAL A 97 -18.31 -1.29 -11.75
C VAL A 97 -19.47 -1.69 -12.66
N PHE A 98 -20.55 -0.90 -12.68
CA PHE A 98 -21.81 -1.31 -13.30
C PHE A 98 -21.96 -0.92 -14.77
N ARG A 99 -21.21 0.08 -15.26
CA ARG A 99 -21.36 0.50 -16.65
C ARG A 99 -20.71 -0.50 -17.59
N ASP A 100 -21.45 -0.90 -18.62
CA ASP A 100 -20.92 -1.70 -19.71
C ASP A 100 -19.70 -0.98 -20.35
N PRO A 101 -18.50 -1.59 -20.41
CA PRO A 101 -17.30 -0.97 -20.99
C PRO A 101 -17.38 -0.73 -22.51
N GLY A 102 -18.37 -1.31 -23.19
CA GLY A 102 -18.56 -1.26 -24.63
C GLY A 102 -18.28 -2.62 -25.26
N ALA A 103 -19.32 -3.27 -25.77
CA ALA A 103 -19.19 -4.43 -26.66
C ALA A 103 -19.16 -4.02 -28.13
N VAL A 104 -18.47 -4.84 -28.94
CA VAL A 104 -18.59 -4.77 -30.40
C VAL A 104 -20.00 -5.24 -30.80
N PRO A 105 -20.75 -4.46 -31.61
CA PRO A 105 -22.04 -4.91 -32.10
C PRO A 105 -21.90 -6.19 -32.96
N PRO A 106 -22.93 -7.03 -33.03
CA PRO A 106 -22.90 -8.23 -33.87
C PRO A 106 -22.72 -7.85 -35.34
N ASN A 107 -22.03 -8.71 -36.10
CA ASN A 107 -21.78 -8.53 -37.53
C ASN A 107 -21.05 -7.21 -37.88
N TRP A 108 -20.19 -6.72 -36.98
CA TRP A 108 -19.41 -5.52 -37.24
C TRP A 108 -18.44 -5.78 -38.40
N LYS A 109 -18.46 -4.88 -39.38
CA LYS A 109 -17.55 -4.88 -40.53
C LYS A 109 -16.96 -3.48 -40.68
N LEU A 110 -15.70 -3.41 -41.07
CA LEU A 110 -15.08 -2.14 -41.43
C LEU A 110 -15.75 -1.65 -42.73
N LEU A 111 -16.33 -0.45 -42.71
CA LEU A 111 -16.83 0.16 -43.94
C LEU A 111 -15.64 0.43 -44.87
N PRO A 112 -15.70 0.03 -46.15
CA PRO A 112 -14.69 0.42 -47.12
C PRO A 112 -14.60 1.95 -47.17
N GLN A 113 -13.40 2.50 -47.02
CA GLN A 113 -13.14 3.92 -47.15
C GLN A 113 -13.36 4.32 -48.62
N GLN A 114 -14.59 4.71 -48.98
CA GLN A 114 -14.96 5.03 -50.38
C GLN A 114 -15.00 6.53 -50.69
N ASP A 115 -14.83 7.42 -49.71
CA ASP A 115 -14.97 8.88 -49.91
C ASP A 115 -13.66 9.68 -49.70
N ALA A 116 -12.50 9.09 -49.96
CA ALA A 116 -11.20 9.80 -49.92
C ALA A 116 -10.49 9.86 -51.29
N ALA A 117 -11.27 9.83 -52.38
CA ALA A 117 -10.78 10.28 -53.67
C ALA A 117 -10.91 11.80 -53.74
N GLU A 118 -9.83 12.45 -54.18
CA GLU A 118 -9.66 13.91 -54.35
C GLU A 118 -9.17 14.67 -53.10
N THR A 119 -7.90 14.45 -52.71
CA THR A 119 -6.88 15.50 -52.68
C THR A 119 -5.51 14.85 -52.47
N SER A 120 -4.70 14.86 -53.52
CA SER A 120 -3.30 14.47 -53.47
C SER A 120 -2.46 15.51 -52.73
N SER A 121 -1.91 15.16 -51.57
CA SER A 121 -0.60 15.64 -51.13
C SER A 121 -0.07 14.81 -49.97
N SER A 122 0.96 14.02 -50.29
CA SER A 122 1.97 13.40 -49.42
C SER A 122 1.86 13.69 -47.92
N VAL A 123 1.17 12.81 -47.20
CA VAL A 123 1.52 12.42 -45.84
C VAL A 123 1.39 10.90 -45.80
N GLU A 124 2.46 10.20 -45.43
CA GLU A 124 2.50 8.75 -45.29
C GLU A 124 1.34 8.27 -44.40
N LEU A 125 0.27 7.79 -45.05
CA LEU A 125 -0.85 7.13 -44.40
C LEU A 125 -0.38 5.71 -44.03
N ASN A 126 0.46 5.66 -43.00
CA ASN A 126 0.98 4.41 -42.48
C ASN A 126 -0.18 3.53 -41.97
N ALA A 127 -0.16 2.29 -42.44
CA ALA A 127 -1.00 1.15 -42.08
C ALA A 127 -2.47 1.21 -42.57
N THR A 128 -2.66 0.63 -43.76
CA THR A 128 -3.73 -0.34 -44.03
C THR A 128 -4.24 -1.01 -42.75
N ALA A 129 -5.33 -0.50 -42.18
CA ALA A 129 -6.02 -1.15 -41.07
C ALA A 129 -6.72 -2.40 -41.61
N ILE A 130 -5.96 -3.49 -41.82
CA ILE A 130 -6.52 -4.80 -42.11
C ILE A 130 -7.53 -5.10 -41.00
N PRO A 131 -8.84 -5.26 -41.31
CA PRO A 131 -9.82 -5.55 -40.30
C PRO A 131 -9.41 -6.83 -39.59
N GLN A 132 -9.00 -6.70 -38.33
CA GLN A 132 -8.68 -7.85 -37.52
C GLN A 132 -9.98 -8.62 -37.26
N PHE A 133 -9.90 -9.94 -37.16
CA PHE A 133 -11.06 -10.79 -36.87
C PHE A 133 -10.84 -11.51 -35.54
N CYS A 134 -11.89 -11.63 -34.73
CA CYS A 134 -11.82 -12.39 -33.49
C CYS A 134 -12.39 -13.78 -33.69
N ASN A 135 -11.53 -14.80 -33.69
CA ASN A 135 -11.94 -16.21 -33.85
C ASN A 135 -12.81 -16.72 -32.68
N ARG A 136 -12.70 -16.14 -31.49
CA ARG A 136 -13.52 -16.56 -30.34
C ARG A 136 -14.95 -16.00 -30.40
N CYS A 137 -15.08 -14.74 -30.83
CA CYS A 137 -16.38 -14.09 -30.96
C CYS A 137 -16.99 -14.26 -32.37
N GLN A 138 -16.23 -14.81 -33.33
CA GLN A 138 -16.60 -14.92 -34.74
C GLN A 138 -17.14 -13.60 -35.31
N ASN A 139 -16.46 -12.49 -35.01
CA ASN A 139 -16.89 -11.15 -35.38
C ASN A 139 -15.68 -10.28 -35.81
N GLY A 140 -15.95 -9.29 -36.66
CA GLY A 140 -14.96 -8.28 -37.01
C GLY A 140 -14.53 -7.50 -35.77
N LYS A 141 -13.24 -7.14 -35.72
CA LYS A 141 -12.61 -6.45 -34.59
C LYS A 141 -12.34 -5.00 -34.99
N PRO A 142 -13.08 -4.03 -34.41
CA PRO A 142 -12.80 -2.62 -34.60
C PRO A 142 -11.38 -2.23 -34.18
N PRO A 143 -10.84 -1.10 -34.67
CA PRO A 143 -9.59 -0.55 -34.18
C PRO A 143 -9.59 -0.41 -32.65
N ARG A 144 -8.47 -0.76 -32.01
CA ARG A 144 -8.27 -0.71 -30.54
C ARG A 144 -9.21 -1.61 -29.72
N CYS A 145 -10.02 -2.46 -30.35
CA CYS A 145 -10.80 -3.47 -29.64
C CYS A 145 -9.86 -4.60 -29.20
N HIS A 146 -10.15 -5.28 -28.08
CA HIS A 146 -9.46 -6.52 -27.70
C HIS A 146 -10.47 -7.53 -27.12
N HIS A 147 -10.19 -8.83 -27.27
CA HIS A 147 -11.01 -9.89 -26.67
C HIS A 147 -10.55 -10.09 -25.22
N CYS A 148 -11.47 -9.92 -24.26
CA CYS A 148 -11.21 -10.26 -22.88
C CYS A 148 -11.68 -11.69 -22.61
N SER A 149 -10.78 -12.57 -22.17
CA SER A 149 -11.13 -13.95 -21.81
C SER A 149 -11.96 -14.04 -20.52
N VAL A 150 -11.89 -13.05 -19.64
CA VAL A 150 -12.66 -13.03 -18.38
C VAL A 150 -14.10 -12.59 -18.63
N CYS A 151 -14.31 -11.56 -19.45
CA CYS A 151 -15.63 -11.12 -19.86
C CYS A 151 -16.20 -11.91 -21.05
N GLU A 152 -15.40 -12.81 -21.63
CA GLU A 152 -15.72 -13.67 -22.78
C GLU A 152 -16.28 -12.91 -23.99
N ARG A 153 -15.80 -11.69 -24.21
CA ARG A 153 -16.26 -10.82 -25.31
C ARG A 153 -15.20 -9.84 -25.79
N CYS A 154 -15.40 -9.33 -27.00
CA CYS A 154 -14.65 -8.22 -27.54
C CYS A 154 -15.11 -6.89 -26.92
N VAL A 155 -14.18 -6.17 -26.30
CA VAL A 155 -14.40 -4.89 -25.63
C VAL A 155 -13.81 -3.75 -26.47
N LEU A 156 -14.61 -2.72 -26.72
CA LEU A 156 -14.23 -1.53 -27.47
C LEU A 156 -13.23 -0.69 -26.69
N LYS A 157 -12.15 -0.24 -27.36
CA LYS A 157 -11.06 0.53 -26.73
C LYS A 157 -10.65 -0.08 -25.38
N MET A 158 -10.50 -1.40 -25.36
CA MET A 158 -10.21 -2.14 -24.13
C MET A 158 -8.87 -1.68 -23.58
N ASP A 159 -8.85 -1.32 -22.31
CA ASP A 159 -7.65 -1.04 -21.56
C ASP A 159 -7.20 -2.31 -20.83
N HIS A 160 -7.97 -2.76 -19.84
CA HIS A 160 -7.71 -4.01 -19.10
C HIS A 160 -8.98 -4.56 -18.43
N HIS A 161 -8.91 -5.79 -17.93
CA HIS A 161 -9.90 -6.31 -16.99
C HIS A 161 -9.45 -6.01 -15.57
N CYS A 162 -10.24 -5.23 -14.82
CA CYS A 162 -9.85 -4.74 -13.52
C CYS A 162 -10.55 -5.53 -12.41
N ILE A 163 -9.76 -6.18 -11.56
CA ILE A 163 -10.26 -7.00 -10.44
C ILE A 163 -10.94 -6.12 -9.37
N TRP A 164 -10.51 -4.87 -9.20
CA TRP A 164 -11.04 -3.93 -8.20
C TRP A 164 -12.45 -3.43 -8.49
N VAL A 165 -12.85 -3.42 -9.77
CA VAL A 165 -14.22 -3.06 -10.19
C VAL A 165 -14.97 -4.26 -10.77
N VAL A 166 -14.33 -5.45 -10.79
CA VAL A 166 -14.87 -6.71 -11.32
C VAL A 166 -15.46 -6.54 -12.73
N ASN A 167 -14.84 -5.69 -13.54
CA ASN A 167 -15.33 -5.31 -14.85
C ASN A 167 -14.15 -4.96 -15.77
N CYS A 168 -14.38 -5.07 -17.07
CA CYS A 168 -13.44 -4.49 -18.03
C CYS A 168 -13.51 -2.97 -17.98
N VAL A 169 -12.36 -2.33 -18.18
CA VAL A 169 -12.25 -0.91 -18.46
C VAL A 169 -12.10 -0.75 -19.97
N GLY A 170 -13.01 0.00 -20.58
CA GLY A 170 -13.08 0.19 -22.03
C GLY A 170 -13.71 1.54 -22.39
N ALA A 171 -14.08 1.69 -23.65
CA ALA A 171 -14.54 2.96 -24.23
C ALA A 171 -15.60 3.70 -23.40
N ARG A 172 -16.56 2.99 -22.83
CA ARG A 172 -17.76 3.58 -22.20
C ARG A 172 -17.65 3.80 -20.68
N ASN A 173 -16.62 3.27 -20.03
CA ASN A 173 -16.40 3.45 -18.59
C ASN A 173 -14.99 3.96 -18.22
N TYR A 174 -14.09 4.14 -19.19
CA TYR A 174 -12.74 4.68 -18.97
C TYR A 174 -12.75 6.01 -18.20
N LYS A 175 -13.67 6.92 -18.53
CA LYS A 175 -13.82 8.20 -17.81
C LYS A 175 -14.14 7.99 -16.32
N PHE A 176 -15.07 7.10 -15.99
CA PHE A 176 -15.46 6.84 -14.61
C PHE A 176 -14.33 6.18 -13.83
N PHE A 177 -13.60 5.26 -14.46
CA PHE A 177 -12.42 4.66 -13.88
C PHE A 177 -11.35 5.71 -13.51
N LEU A 178 -11.04 6.65 -14.41
CA LEU A 178 -10.09 7.73 -14.11
C LEU A 178 -10.59 8.66 -12.99
N LEU A 179 -11.87 9.02 -12.99
CA LEU A 179 -12.47 9.86 -11.95
C LEU A 179 -12.50 9.17 -10.58
N PHE A 180 -12.54 7.84 -10.54
CA PHE A 180 -12.38 7.04 -9.33
C PHE A 180 -10.93 7.02 -8.83
N LEU A 181 -9.94 6.94 -9.73
CA LEU A 181 -8.52 6.82 -9.36
C LEU A 181 -7.95 8.08 -8.69
N ILE A 182 -8.34 9.28 -9.14
CA ILE A 182 -7.80 10.54 -8.61
C ILE A 182 -8.03 10.71 -7.09
N PRO A 183 -9.28 10.70 -6.58
CA PRO A 183 -9.53 10.79 -5.15
C PRO A 183 -8.97 9.58 -4.37
N SER A 184 -8.96 8.39 -4.98
CA SER A 184 -8.36 7.20 -4.36
C SER A 184 -6.85 7.37 -4.14
N LEU A 185 -6.13 7.96 -5.12
CA LEU A 185 -4.71 8.26 -5.00
C LEU A 185 -4.45 9.23 -3.84
N ILE A 186 -5.24 10.30 -3.75
CA ILE A 186 -5.11 11.28 -2.65
C ILE A 186 -5.31 10.58 -1.30
N ALA A 187 -6.34 9.73 -1.17
CA ALA A 187 -6.60 9.00 0.07
C ALA A 187 -5.43 8.08 0.45
N VAL A 188 -4.87 7.33 -0.51
CA VAL A 188 -3.72 6.43 -0.27
C VAL A 188 -2.47 7.21 0.11
N LEU A 189 -2.18 8.34 -0.54
CA LEU A 189 -1.03 9.18 -0.19
C LEU A 189 -1.14 9.74 1.23
N ASN A 190 -2.33 10.19 1.64
CA ASN A 190 -2.57 10.65 3.01
C ASN A 190 -2.35 9.52 4.01
N LEU A 191 -2.90 8.33 3.76
CA LEU A 191 -2.71 7.18 4.64
C LEU A 191 -1.23 6.79 4.75
N ALA A 192 -0.52 6.72 3.62
CA ALA A 192 0.90 6.39 3.60
C ALA A 192 1.74 7.40 4.38
N PHE A 193 1.44 8.70 4.25
CA PHE A 193 2.08 9.77 5.00
C PHE A 193 1.81 9.67 6.50
N VAL A 194 0.57 9.42 6.90
CA VAL A 194 0.22 9.23 8.33
C VAL A 194 0.95 8.03 8.92
N LEU A 195 0.99 6.90 8.22
CA LEU A 195 1.68 5.69 8.69
C LEU A 195 3.21 5.88 8.77
N SER A 196 3.80 6.57 7.80
CA SER A 196 5.25 6.84 7.81
C SER A 196 5.62 7.80 8.94
N LEU A 197 4.85 8.88 9.14
CA LEU A 197 5.02 9.79 10.27
C LEU A 197 4.81 9.08 11.60
N LEU A 198 3.82 8.21 11.71
CA LEU A 198 3.59 7.44 12.93
C LEU A 198 4.79 6.56 13.27
N CYS A 199 5.34 5.84 12.28
CA CYS A 199 6.55 5.03 12.47
C CYS A 199 7.74 5.90 12.92
N PHE A 200 7.92 7.05 12.29
CA PHE A 200 8.98 8.00 12.64
C PHE A 200 8.82 8.53 14.07
N VAL A 201 7.61 8.93 14.46
CA VAL A 201 7.30 9.40 15.82
C VAL A 201 7.54 8.29 16.85
N VAL A 202 7.07 7.07 16.59
CA VAL A 202 7.30 5.91 17.48
C VAL A 202 8.79 5.64 17.66
N MET A 203 9.58 5.69 16.57
CA MET A 203 11.03 5.56 16.63
C MET A 203 11.64 6.67 17.51
N HIS A 204 11.28 7.93 17.31
CA HIS A 204 11.81 9.04 18.11
C HIS A 204 11.37 9.00 19.58
N ILE A 205 10.16 8.53 19.87
CA ILE A 205 9.71 8.29 21.25
C ILE A 205 10.58 7.21 21.88
N SER A 206 10.91 6.13 21.18
CA SER A 206 11.81 5.08 21.68
C SER A 206 13.22 5.62 21.97
N LEU A 207 13.76 6.45 21.08
CA LEU A 207 15.05 7.14 21.26
C LEU A 207 15.03 8.05 22.51
N LEU A 208 14.00 8.89 22.63
CA LEU A 208 13.77 9.77 23.77
C LEU A 208 13.68 8.98 25.09
N LEU A 209 12.87 7.91 25.12
CA LEU A 209 12.66 7.12 26.32
C LEU A 209 13.90 6.35 26.77
N SER A 210 14.80 6.01 25.83
CA SER A 210 16.07 5.31 26.13
C SER A 210 17.28 6.24 26.20
N ASN A 211 17.08 7.55 26.06
CA ASN A 211 18.13 8.57 25.97
C ASN A 211 19.27 8.17 25.02
N THR A 212 18.89 7.76 23.82
CA THR A 212 19.82 7.41 22.73
C THR A 212 19.54 8.29 21.53
N THR A 213 20.58 8.71 20.82
CA THR A 213 20.42 9.31 19.48
C THR A 213 20.38 8.23 18.41
N SER A 214 19.90 8.57 17.21
CA SER A 214 19.89 7.64 16.07
C SER A 214 21.29 7.16 15.67
N VAL A 215 22.32 8.00 15.86
CA VAL A 215 23.73 7.65 15.62
C VAL A 215 24.21 6.67 16.69
N GLU A 216 23.97 6.99 17.96
CA GLU A 216 24.38 6.17 19.10
C GLU A 216 23.77 4.78 19.09
N VAL A 217 22.55 4.60 18.58
CA VAL A 217 21.94 3.27 18.41
C VAL A 217 22.81 2.34 17.56
N HIS A 218 23.54 2.87 16.58
CA HIS A 218 24.42 2.08 15.72
C HIS A 218 25.81 1.85 16.36
N GLU A 219 26.23 2.71 17.27
CA GLU A 219 27.49 2.57 18.02
C GLU A 219 27.35 1.66 19.24
N LYS A 220 26.13 1.56 19.79
CA LYS A 220 25.84 0.78 20.98
C LYS A 220 26.14 -0.71 20.79
N LYS A 221 27.04 -1.24 21.62
CA LYS A 221 27.34 -2.68 21.68
C LYS A 221 26.08 -3.46 22.07
N LYS A 222 25.75 -4.52 21.31
CA LYS A 222 24.57 -5.36 21.54
C LYS A 222 24.62 -5.98 22.94
N GLY A 223 23.48 -5.94 23.64
CA GLY A 223 23.31 -6.57 24.95
C GLY A 223 23.78 -5.75 26.15
N MET A 224 24.44 -4.59 25.95
CA MET A 224 24.78 -3.69 27.05
C MET A 224 23.72 -2.59 27.25
N PRO A 225 23.37 -2.24 28.50
CA PRO A 225 22.57 -1.06 28.79
C PRO A 225 23.27 0.22 28.33
N TRP A 226 22.50 1.28 28.05
CA TRP A 226 23.09 2.55 27.60
C TRP A 226 23.51 3.42 28.79
N LYS A 227 24.70 4.01 28.74
CA LYS A 227 25.25 4.82 29.84
C LYS A 227 24.50 6.13 30.10
N TYR A 228 23.85 6.69 29.08
CA TYR A 228 23.05 7.92 29.22
C TYR A 228 21.58 7.65 29.62
N ASP A 229 21.13 6.39 29.60
CA ASP A 229 19.78 6.05 30.05
C ASP A 229 19.68 6.15 31.57
N LEU A 230 18.96 7.17 32.06
CA LEU A 230 18.74 7.45 33.48
C LEU A 230 17.32 7.08 33.95
N GLY A 231 16.55 6.39 33.10
CA GLY A 231 15.13 6.12 33.29
C GLY A 231 14.22 7.16 32.62
N TRP A 232 13.07 6.69 32.13
CA TRP A 232 12.21 7.42 31.19
C TRP A 232 11.86 8.86 31.59
N ARG A 233 11.63 9.15 32.89
CA ARG A 233 11.31 10.51 33.35
C ARG A 233 12.48 11.47 33.17
N LYS A 234 13.65 11.07 33.65
CA LYS A 234 14.88 11.87 33.57
C LYS A 234 15.33 12.02 32.12
N ASN A 235 15.13 10.99 31.31
CA ASN A 235 15.45 11.02 29.88
C ASN A 235 14.59 12.06 29.15
N ILE A 236 13.28 12.13 29.44
CA ILE A 236 12.41 13.17 28.88
C ILE A 236 12.81 14.57 29.39
N GLU A 237 13.10 14.70 30.69
CA GLU A 237 13.51 16.00 31.28
C GLU A 237 14.82 16.53 30.69
N GLN A 238 15.74 15.66 30.24
CA GLN A 238 16.95 16.09 29.53
C GLN A 238 16.66 16.76 28.19
N VAL A 239 15.52 16.48 27.56
CA VAL A 239 15.13 17.05 26.25
C VAL A 239 14.14 18.20 26.41
N PHE A 240 13.13 18.05 27.28
CA PHE A 240 12.04 19.01 27.43
C PHE A 240 12.21 19.97 28.62
N GLY A 241 13.21 19.76 29.46
CA GLY A 241 13.39 20.51 30.70
C GLY A 241 12.48 20.04 31.83
N THR A 242 12.68 20.61 33.02
CA THR A 242 11.96 20.23 34.25
C THR A 242 10.56 20.84 34.32
N ARG A 243 10.33 21.96 33.62
CA ARG A 243 9.05 22.68 33.62
C ARG A 243 8.06 22.10 32.60
N LYS A 244 7.22 21.17 33.06
CA LYS A 244 6.18 20.48 32.25
C LYS A 244 5.22 21.40 31.48
N VAL A 245 4.93 22.59 32.00
CA VAL A 245 4.07 23.58 31.32
C VAL A 245 4.67 24.02 29.98
N LEU A 246 5.99 24.00 29.85
CA LEU A 246 6.70 24.42 28.63
C LEU A 246 6.87 23.29 27.61
N TRP A 247 6.53 22.04 27.94
CA TRP A 247 6.77 20.89 27.05
C TRP A 247 6.01 20.97 25.71
N LEU A 248 4.90 21.70 25.68
CA LEU A 248 4.09 21.90 24.48
C LEU A 248 4.49 23.13 23.66
N PHE A 249 5.45 23.92 24.14
CA PHE A 249 5.86 25.16 23.52
C PHE A 249 7.33 25.07 23.06
N PRO A 250 7.70 25.66 21.92
CA PRO A 250 9.06 25.63 21.41
C PRO A 250 9.97 26.64 22.14
N VAL A 251 10.00 26.60 23.48
CA VAL A 251 10.77 27.51 24.34
C VAL A 251 11.28 26.79 25.58
N PHE A 252 12.48 27.15 26.03
CA PHE A 252 13.03 26.72 27.33
C PHE A 252 12.94 27.83 28.36
N SER A 253 12.88 27.47 29.64
CA SER A 253 13.08 28.43 30.73
C SER A 253 14.56 28.75 30.92
N LYS A 254 14.88 29.94 31.43
CA LYS A 254 16.27 30.30 31.76
C LYS A 254 16.85 29.34 32.79
N GLU A 255 16.04 28.95 33.78
CA GLU A 255 16.44 28.02 34.82
C GLU A 255 16.77 26.63 34.26
N ASP A 256 16.02 26.13 33.27
CA ASP A 256 16.32 24.83 32.64
C ASP A 256 17.62 24.89 31.83
N LEU A 257 17.88 25.98 31.09
CA LEU A 257 19.14 26.16 30.34
C LEU A 257 20.37 26.22 31.25
N GLU A 258 20.22 26.74 32.47
CA GLU A 258 21.29 26.79 33.46
C GLU A 258 21.45 25.47 34.24
N ARG A 259 20.35 24.78 34.55
CA ARG A 259 20.34 23.63 35.48
C ARG A 259 20.38 22.26 34.82
N VAL A 260 20.03 22.15 33.54
CA VAL A 260 20.02 20.86 32.81
C VAL A 260 21.24 20.83 31.88
N PRO A 261 22.35 20.17 32.26
CA PRO A 261 23.59 20.20 31.48
C PRO A 261 23.41 19.68 30.05
N ALA A 262 22.53 18.69 29.86
CA ALA A 262 22.22 18.12 28.56
C ALA A 262 21.68 19.17 27.55
N LEU A 263 21.01 20.24 28.01
CA LEU A 263 20.51 21.31 27.13
C LEU A 263 21.63 22.21 26.60
N GLN A 264 22.79 22.25 27.26
CA GLN A 264 23.98 22.95 26.77
C GLN A 264 24.76 22.09 25.76
N GLY A 265 24.53 20.78 25.77
CA GLY A 265 25.09 19.81 24.83
C GLY A 265 26.57 19.47 25.02
N LEU A 266 27.23 20.04 26.04
CA LEU A 266 28.65 19.80 26.34
C LEU A 266 28.85 18.60 27.27
N ASP A 267 27.98 18.44 28.26
CA ASP A 267 28.07 17.41 29.29
C ASP A 267 26.74 16.69 29.48
N TYR A 268 26.80 15.37 29.64
CA TYR A 268 25.62 14.53 29.83
C TYR A 268 25.78 13.67 31.09
N PRO A 269 24.77 13.63 31.97
CA PRO A 269 24.80 12.76 33.14
C PRO A 269 24.79 11.28 32.72
N THR A 270 25.63 10.48 33.36
CA THR A 270 25.85 9.07 33.01
C THR A 270 25.67 8.14 34.20
N ARG A 271 25.46 6.85 33.91
CA ARG A 271 25.43 5.76 34.87
C ARG A 271 26.85 5.22 35.16
N PRO A 272 27.41 5.44 36.36
CA PRO A 272 28.79 5.05 36.66
C PRO A 272 29.01 3.53 36.65
N ASP A 273 28.02 2.76 37.06
CA ASP A 273 28.00 1.29 37.02
C ASP A 273 28.19 0.74 35.59
N ILE A 274 27.51 1.36 34.61
CA ILE A 274 27.64 0.98 33.20
C ILE A 274 29.01 1.39 32.64
N ILE A 275 29.50 2.58 32.95
CA ILE A 275 30.82 3.05 32.48
C ILE A 275 31.94 2.13 33.01
N ASN A 276 31.88 1.74 34.28
CA ASN A 276 32.87 0.85 34.86
C ASN A 276 32.82 -0.54 34.19
N CYS A 277 31.62 -1.05 33.94
CA CYS A 277 31.40 -2.29 33.18
C CYS A 277 31.92 -2.22 31.73
N GLU A 278 31.70 -1.11 31.03
CA GLU A 278 32.27 -0.88 29.68
C GLU A 278 33.80 -0.92 29.71
N ARG A 279 34.43 -0.24 30.68
CA ARG A 279 35.89 -0.21 30.83
C ARG A 279 36.47 -1.59 31.16
N GLU A 280 35.82 -2.35 32.02
CA GLU A 280 36.19 -3.73 32.33
C GLU A 280 36.07 -4.64 31.11
N SER A 281 35.02 -4.48 30.30
CA SER A 281 34.84 -5.25 29.06
C SER A 281 35.94 -4.99 28.02
N GLU A 282 36.48 -3.78 27.97
CA GLU A 282 37.56 -3.39 27.05
C GLU A 282 38.94 -3.86 27.52
N GLN A 283 39.13 -3.99 28.83
CA GLN A 283 40.39 -4.49 29.41
C GLN A 283 40.43 -6.03 29.47
N ASN A 284 39.29 -6.71 29.48
CA ASN A 284 39.20 -8.16 29.64
C ASN A 284 39.10 -8.88 28.27
N ILE A 285 40.25 -9.15 27.64
CA ILE A 285 40.41 -9.88 26.36
C ILE A 285 39.96 -11.37 26.47
N SER A 286 39.52 -11.86 27.65
CA SER A 286 39.26 -13.29 27.91
C SER A 286 37.80 -13.78 27.77
N GLY A 287 36.87 -12.96 27.29
CA GLY A 287 35.54 -13.44 26.88
C GLY A 287 34.57 -13.85 28.01
N LYS A 288 34.79 -13.43 29.25
CA LYS A 288 33.76 -13.52 30.31
C LYS A 288 33.01 -12.19 30.37
N GLY A 289 31.71 -12.22 30.08
CA GLY A 289 30.84 -11.04 30.06
C GLY A 289 30.78 -10.34 31.43
N CYS A 290 30.65 -9.02 31.42
CA CYS A 290 30.40 -8.23 32.62
C CYS A 290 29.01 -8.58 33.19
N GLU A 291 28.97 -9.24 34.35
CA GLU A 291 27.73 -9.44 35.10
C GLU A 291 27.37 -8.16 35.84
N LEU A 292 26.41 -7.41 35.29
CA LEU A 292 25.75 -6.34 36.01
C LEU A 292 25.00 -6.96 37.19
N LYS A 293 25.51 -6.75 38.42
CA LYS A 293 24.74 -6.99 39.63
C LYS A 293 23.58 -6.01 39.65
N VAL A 294 22.43 -6.41 39.12
CA VAL A 294 21.17 -5.68 39.31
C VAL A 294 20.89 -5.70 40.81
N SER A 295 21.13 -4.58 41.49
CA SER A 295 20.63 -4.41 42.85
C SER A 295 19.10 -4.37 42.77
N GLU A 296 18.44 -5.40 43.29
CA GLU A 296 17.00 -5.41 43.54
C GLU A 296 16.63 -4.18 44.39
N ASN A 297 16.18 -3.11 43.74
CA ASN A 297 15.55 -1.97 44.43
C ASN A 297 14.45 -1.31 43.57
N HIS A 298 13.95 -2.01 42.54
CA HIS A 298 12.89 -1.49 41.67
C HIS A 298 11.58 -2.31 41.68
N MET A 299 11.40 -3.22 42.64
CA MET A 299 10.16 -4.01 42.82
C MET A 299 9.38 -3.66 44.11
N ALA A 300 9.48 -2.41 44.60
CA ALA A 300 8.69 -1.96 45.75
C ALA A 300 8.05 -0.58 45.50
N VAL A 301 7.38 -0.39 44.35
CA VAL A 301 6.34 0.65 44.18
C VAL A 301 5.28 0.11 43.22
N ASN A 302 4.50 -0.86 43.69
CA ASN A 302 3.25 -1.29 43.05
C ASN A 302 2.32 -1.96 44.08
N ASP A 303 2.33 -1.47 45.32
CA ASP A 303 1.28 -1.75 46.32
C ASP A 303 1.16 -0.52 47.24
N LEU A 304 0.35 0.46 46.80
CA LEU A 304 -0.48 1.40 47.57
C LEU A 304 -1.14 2.41 46.63
#